data_AF-A0A7Y5B8K6-F1
#
_entry.id   AF-A0A7Y5B8K6-F1
#
_cell.length_a   1.000
_cell.length_b   1.000
_cell.length_c   1.000
_cell.angle_alpha   90.00
_cell.angle_beta   90.00
_cell.angle_gamma   90.00
#
_symmetry.space_group_name_H-M   'P 1'
#
loop_
_entity.id
_entity.type
_entity.pdbx_description
1 polymer ?
#
loop_
_entity_poly.entity_id
_entity_poly.type
_entity_poly.pdbx_seq_one_letter_code
_entity_poly.pdbx_strand_id
1 'polypeptide(L)'
;MKKPKTQSDLIMEFFKNNPNRDIKHPEIVDWVTNQWKIRTNQVFRDPDRSIRKLAQSGKLIKIGKGIYRYDPDFIEKRELEDFTASQKKLILKRDNYKCVICGKGREEGVELHIDHIKAKDLGGKAILVNGQTLCAQHNFIKKNYRQTETGKKMFIRLYELSKSIGDSKIQKFCTEILEVFEKNNINGHIEWKR
;
A
#
# COMPACT_ATOMS: atom_id res chain seq x y z
N MET A 1 -20.55 15.10 31.48
CA MET A 1 -20.18 16.14 30.50
C MET A 1 -19.73 15.47 29.20
N LYS A 2 -20.42 15.70 28.07
CA LYS A 2 -20.02 15.11 26.77
C LYS A 2 -18.75 15.83 26.26
N LYS A 3 -17.68 15.07 26.00
CA LYS A 3 -16.39 15.59 25.47
C LYS A 3 -16.61 16.54 24.27
N PRO A 4 -15.75 17.55 24.07
CA PRO A 4 -15.81 18.37 22.86
C PRO A 4 -15.65 17.45 21.64
N LYS A 5 -16.69 17.37 20.79
CA LYS A 5 -16.65 16.57 19.57
C LYS A 5 -15.61 17.20 18.65
N THR A 6 -14.52 16.48 18.38
CA THR A 6 -13.57 16.90 17.35
C THR A 6 -14.21 16.79 15.96
N GLN A 7 -13.62 17.43 14.95
CA GLN A 7 -14.03 17.26 13.55
C GLN A 7 -14.01 15.78 13.11
N SER A 8 -13.05 15.01 13.62
CA SER A 8 -12.97 13.55 13.38
C SER A 8 -14.10 12.77 14.05
N ASP A 9 -14.54 13.19 15.24
CA ASP A 9 -15.66 12.54 15.93
C ASP A 9 -16.99 12.76 15.19
N LEU A 10 -17.18 13.94 14.59
CA LEU A 10 -18.36 14.22 13.78
C LEU A 10 -18.39 13.37 12.49
N ILE A 11 -17.24 13.16 11.84
CA ILE A 11 -17.14 12.24 10.71
C ILE A 11 -17.51 10.82 11.16
N MET A 12 -16.95 10.34 12.27
CA MET A 12 -17.28 9.01 12.79
C MET A 12 -18.74 8.88 13.22
N GLU A 13 -19.36 9.94 13.73
CA GLU A 13 -20.80 9.97 14.03
C GLU A 13 -21.64 9.73 12.78
N PHE A 14 -21.34 10.39 11.67
CA PHE A 14 -22.04 10.15 10.40
C PHE A 14 -21.94 8.69 9.97
N PHE A 15 -20.72 8.15 9.96
CA PHE A 15 -20.45 6.79 9.51
C PHE A 15 -21.10 5.73 10.42
N LYS A 16 -21.11 5.95 11.73
CA LYS A 16 -21.80 5.08 12.69
C LYS A 16 -23.32 5.09 12.54
N ASN A 17 -23.90 6.22 12.12
CA ASN A 17 -25.32 6.34 11.82
C ASN A 17 -25.69 5.76 10.44
N ASN A 18 -24.71 5.44 9.61
CA ASN A 18 -24.89 4.86 8.28
C ASN A 18 -23.99 3.61 8.11
N PRO A 19 -24.11 2.58 8.97
CA PRO A 19 -23.27 1.41 8.90
C PRO A 19 -23.55 0.61 7.62
N ASN A 20 -22.54 -0.12 7.14
CA ASN A 20 -22.58 -0.99 5.96
C ASN A 20 -22.98 -0.31 4.64
N ARG A 21 -23.01 1.03 4.59
CA ARG A 21 -23.28 1.81 3.37
C ARG A 21 -22.01 2.37 2.75
N ASP A 22 -21.95 2.33 1.42
CA ASP A 22 -20.92 2.99 0.62
C ASP A 22 -21.19 4.48 0.51
N ILE A 23 -20.42 5.28 1.25
CA ILE A 23 -20.58 6.73 1.31
C ILE A 23 -19.59 7.38 0.36
N LYS A 24 -20.09 8.21 -0.56
CA LYS A 24 -19.27 9.04 -1.43
C LYS A 24 -18.79 10.28 -0.68
N HIS A 25 -17.58 10.76 -1.00
CA HIS A 25 -16.99 11.94 -0.37
C HIS A 25 -17.89 13.18 -0.36
N PRO A 26 -18.53 13.59 -1.47
CA PRO A 26 -19.38 14.78 -1.46
C PRO A 26 -20.49 14.72 -0.41
N GLU A 27 -21.15 13.57 -0.28
CA GLU A 27 -22.24 13.34 0.67
C GLU A 27 -21.81 13.57 2.13
N ILE A 28 -20.69 12.94 2.54
CA ILE A 28 -20.17 13.13 3.89
C ILE A 28 -19.63 14.55 4.09
N VAL A 29 -18.92 15.10 3.10
CA VAL A 29 -18.30 16.44 3.17
C VAL A 29 -19.36 17.52 3.36
N ASP A 30 -20.45 17.46 2.58
CA ASP A 30 -21.56 18.41 2.67
C ASP A 30 -22.24 18.32 4.04
N TRP A 31 -22.49 17.10 4.51
CA TRP A 31 -23.12 16.87 5.81
C TRP A 31 -22.24 17.36 6.97
N VAL A 32 -20.96 16.97 7.03
CA VAL A 32 -20.09 17.34 8.17
C VAL A 32 -19.79 18.83 8.18
N THR A 33 -19.68 19.47 7.01
CA THR A 33 -19.45 20.91 6.91
C THR A 33 -20.64 21.70 7.44
N ASN A 34 -21.86 21.31 7.03
CA ASN A 34 -23.08 21.94 7.52
C ASN A 34 -23.29 21.69 9.02
N GLN A 35 -23.18 20.44 9.47
CA GLN A 35 -23.38 20.08 10.88
C GLN A 35 -22.35 20.71 11.80
N TRP A 36 -21.09 20.84 11.38
CA TRP A 36 -20.06 21.51 12.16
C TRP A 36 -20.33 23.00 12.30
N LYS A 37 -20.75 23.66 11.21
CA LYS A 37 -21.15 25.07 11.23
C LYS A 37 -22.33 25.29 12.19
N ILE A 38 -23.36 24.45 12.14
CA ILE A 38 -24.52 24.54 13.04
C ILE A 38 -24.12 24.36 14.51
N ARG A 39 -23.25 23.38 14.81
CA ARG A 39 -22.92 23.01 16.20
C ARG A 39 -21.88 23.90 16.86
N THR A 40 -20.97 24.49 16.07
CA THR A 40 -19.80 25.20 16.60
C THR A 40 -19.68 26.63 16.10
N ASN A 41 -20.48 27.01 15.10
CA ASN A 41 -20.34 28.26 14.35
C ASN A 41 -18.96 28.45 13.68
N GLN A 42 -18.21 27.36 13.47
CA GLN A 42 -16.89 27.35 12.84
C GLN A 42 -16.91 26.62 11.50
N VAL A 43 -15.87 26.82 10.70
CA VAL A 43 -15.68 26.14 9.41
C VAL A 43 -15.03 24.77 9.61
N PHE A 44 -15.59 23.73 8.99
CA PHE A 44 -14.94 22.42 8.94
C PHE A 44 -13.69 22.51 8.06
N ARG A 45 -12.52 22.10 8.57
CA ARG A 45 -11.26 22.19 7.82
C ARG A 45 -10.83 20.80 7.32
N ASP A 46 -10.53 20.72 6.04
CA ASP A 46 -9.99 19.54 5.36
C ASP A 46 -10.70 18.20 5.71
N PRO A 47 -12.01 18.10 5.40
CA PRO A 47 -12.78 16.88 5.64
C PRO A 47 -12.22 15.69 4.86
N ASP A 48 -11.76 15.91 3.63
CA ASP A 48 -11.14 14.88 2.79
C ASP A 48 -9.91 14.23 3.42
N ARG A 49 -8.98 15.02 3.96
CA ARG A 49 -7.80 14.47 4.65
C ARG A 49 -8.19 13.72 5.91
N SER A 50 -9.18 14.23 6.63
CA SER A 50 -9.67 13.60 7.87
C SER A 50 -10.28 12.23 7.59
N ILE A 51 -11.12 12.10 6.56
CA ILE A 51 -11.70 10.81 6.13
C ILE A 51 -10.61 9.85 5.68
N ARG A 52 -9.65 10.30 4.86
CA ARG A 52 -8.50 9.48 4.45
C ARG A 52 -7.70 8.96 5.63
N LYS A 53 -7.45 9.80 6.65
CA LYS A 53 -6.74 9.41 7.86
C LYS A 53 -7.50 8.35 8.66
N LEU A 54 -8.82 8.47 8.75
CA LEU A 54 -9.67 7.46 9.41
C LEU A 54 -9.59 6.11 8.69
N ALA A 55 -9.61 6.12 7.35
CA ALA A 55 -9.43 4.90 6.56
C ALA A 55 -8.03 4.29 6.74
N GLN A 56 -6.97 5.11 6.73
CA GLN A 56 -5.60 4.67 7.00
C GLN A 56 -5.44 4.08 8.41
N SER A 57 -6.18 4.60 9.40
CA SER A 57 -6.21 4.07 10.76
C SER A 57 -7.04 2.81 10.94
N GLY A 58 -7.66 2.28 9.86
CA GLY A 58 -8.51 1.09 9.91
C GLY A 58 -9.91 1.32 10.49
N LYS A 59 -10.33 2.56 10.72
CA LYS A 59 -11.68 2.88 11.23
C LYS A 59 -12.74 2.91 10.14
N LEU A 60 -12.34 3.06 8.88
CA LEU A 60 -13.19 3.05 7.70
C LEU A 60 -12.57 2.14 6.63
N ILE A 61 -13.41 1.45 5.88
CA ILE A 61 -12.99 0.65 4.73
C ILE A 61 -13.02 1.54 3.50
N LYS A 62 -11.91 1.64 2.78
CA LYS A 62 -11.88 2.30 1.47
C LYS A 62 -12.34 1.32 0.39
N ILE A 63 -13.54 1.54 -0.12
CA ILE A 63 -14.14 0.71 -1.18
C ILE A 63 -13.61 1.14 -2.55
N GLY A 64 -13.40 2.44 -2.75
CA GLY A 64 -12.96 3.00 -4.02
C GLY A 64 -12.42 4.42 -3.89
N LYS A 65 -12.16 5.07 -5.03
CA LYS A 65 -11.71 6.47 -5.05
C LYS A 65 -12.83 7.37 -4.51
N GLY A 66 -12.64 7.89 -3.30
CA GLY A 66 -13.62 8.78 -2.64
C GLY A 66 -14.85 8.05 -2.09
N ILE A 67 -14.80 6.72 -1.93
CA ILE A 67 -15.90 5.92 -1.39
C ILE A 67 -15.41 5.16 -0.16
N TYR A 68 -16.09 5.34 0.96
CA TYR A 68 -15.74 4.74 2.24
C TYR A 68 -16.96 4.11 2.89
N ARG A 69 -16.73 3.04 3.64
CA ARG A 69 -17.76 2.31 4.39
C ARG A 69 -17.32 2.17 5.84
N TYR A 70 -18.26 2.30 6.75
CA TYR A 70 -18.09 1.88 8.14
C TYR A 70 -18.84 0.58 8.34
N ASP A 71 -18.13 -0.45 8.75
CA ASP A 71 -18.69 -1.77 9.02
C ASP A 71 -18.35 -2.10 10.47
N PRO A 72 -19.35 -2.18 11.37
CA PRO A 72 -19.15 -2.48 12.79
C PRO A 72 -18.42 -3.81 13.03
N ASP A 73 -18.65 -4.80 12.17
CA ASP A 73 -18.12 -6.16 12.31
C ASP A 73 -16.73 -6.28 11.69
N PHE A 74 -16.41 -5.43 10.71
CA PHE A 74 -15.07 -5.35 10.12
C PHE A 74 -14.04 -4.59 10.97
N ILE A 75 -14.46 -3.92 12.05
CA ILE A 75 -13.55 -3.25 13.00
C ILE A 75 -12.93 -4.29 13.96
N GLU A 76 -12.66 -5.51 13.48
CA GLU A 76 -11.58 -6.31 14.04
C GLU A 76 -10.25 -5.63 13.68
N LYS A 77 -9.73 -4.90 14.67
CA LYS A 77 -8.37 -4.37 14.77
C LYS A 77 -7.39 -4.98 13.75
N ARG A 78 -7.22 -4.33 12.59
CA ARG A 78 -5.95 -4.44 11.86
C ARG A 78 -4.92 -3.66 12.66
N GLU A 79 -4.44 -4.24 13.76
CA GLU A 79 -3.12 -3.87 14.27
C GLU A 79 -2.14 -4.28 13.19
N LEU A 80 -1.79 -3.33 12.32
CA LEU A 80 -0.78 -3.50 11.30
C LEU A 80 0.57 -3.58 12.00
N GLU A 81 0.89 -4.78 12.49
CA GLU A 81 2.11 -5.04 13.25
C GLU A 81 3.33 -4.48 12.50
N ASP A 82 4.12 -3.70 13.22
CA ASP A 82 5.44 -3.26 12.77
C ASP A 82 6.49 -4.24 13.26
N PHE A 83 7.58 -4.37 12.49
CA PHE A 83 8.74 -5.11 12.97
C PHE A 83 9.27 -4.46 14.25
N THR A 84 9.45 -5.27 15.29
CA THR A 84 10.14 -4.87 16.52
C THR A 84 11.59 -4.50 16.23
N ALA A 85 12.22 -3.72 17.12
CA ALA A 85 13.64 -3.36 16.98
C ALA A 85 14.55 -4.59 16.88
N SER A 86 14.23 -5.66 17.61
CA SER A 86 14.95 -6.93 17.57
C SER A 86 14.80 -7.62 16.21
N GLN A 87 13.58 -7.71 15.68
CA GLN A 87 13.35 -8.26 14.33
C GLN A 87 14.06 -7.46 13.25
N LYS A 88 14.05 -6.13 13.36
CA LYS A 88 14.74 -5.25 12.42
C LYS A 88 16.25 -5.55 12.37
N LYS A 89 16.88 -5.73 13.53
CA LYS A 89 18.30 -6.12 13.61
C LYS A 89 18.58 -7.49 12.99
N LEU A 90 17.71 -8.47 13.24
CA LEU A 90 17.84 -9.82 12.67
C LEU A 90 17.68 -9.81 11.15
N ILE A 91 16.74 -9.05 10.60
CA ILE A 91 16.54 -8.91 9.15
C ILE A 91 17.78 -8.27 8.50
N LEU A 92 18.29 -7.16 9.06
CA LEU A 92 19.51 -6.53 8.57
C LEU A 92 20.71 -7.47 8.60
N LYS A 93 20.88 -8.22 9.71
CA LYS A 93 21.97 -9.18 9.84
C LYS A 93 21.87 -10.31 8.83
N ARG A 94 20.65 -10.85 8.61
CA ARG A 94 20.39 -11.88 7.58
C ARG A 94 20.71 -11.39 6.18
N ASP A 95 20.37 -10.14 5.88
CA ASP A 95 20.57 -9.52 4.56
C ASP A 95 21.97 -8.92 4.41
N ASN A 96 22.91 -9.24 5.31
CA ASN A 96 24.28 -8.70 5.34
C ASN A 96 24.36 -7.18 5.25
N TYR A 97 23.38 -6.47 5.84
CA TYR A 97 23.26 -5.00 5.77
C TYR A 97 23.30 -4.46 4.34
N LYS A 98 22.73 -5.21 3.39
CA LYS A 98 22.69 -4.87 1.97
C LYS A 98 21.25 -4.98 1.46
N CYS A 99 20.95 -4.19 0.43
CA CYS A 99 19.69 -4.29 -0.28
C CYS A 99 19.59 -5.65 -0.97
N VAL A 100 18.52 -6.41 -0.72
CA VAL A 100 18.34 -7.74 -1.33
C VAL A 100 18.15 -7.71 -2.85
N ILE A 101 17.83 -6.54 -3.42
CA ILE A 101 17.59 -6.36 -4.86
C ILE A 101 18.86 -5.93 -5.61
N CYS A 102 19.65 -5.01 -5.05
CA CYS A 102 20.82 -4.46 -5.76
C CYS A 102 22.16 -4.67 -5.06
N GLY A 103 22.19 -5.30 -3.89
CA GLY A 103 23.42 -5.61 -3.16
C GLY A 103 24.13 -4.42 -2.50
N LYS A 104 23.70 -3.18 -2.73
CA LYS A 104 24.30 -1.99 -2.11
C LYS A 104 23.96 -1.90 -0.62
N GLY A 105 24.94 -1.57 0.20
CA GLY A 105 24.83 -1.31 1.63
C GLY A 105 25.17 0.14 2.00
N ARG A 106 25.43 0.38 3.27
CA ARG A 106 25.71 1.74 3.77
C ARG A 106 27.04 2.31 3.28
N GLU A 107 28.01 1.45 2.97
CA GLU A 107 29.33 1.84 2.46
C GLU A 107 29.24 2.50 1.09
N GLU A 108 28.26 2.09 0.28
CA GLU A 108 27.94 2.68 -1.02
C GLU A 108 27.03 3.91 -0.92
N GLY A 109 26.85 4.47 0.29
CA GLY A 109 26.10 5.70 0.53
C GLY A 109 24.58 5.57 0.42
N VAL A 110 24.03 4.35 0.40
CA VAL A 110 22.58 4.14 0.32
C VAL A 110 21.93 3.96 1.69
N GLU A 111 20.80 4.63 1.90
CA GLU A 111 19.97 4.41 3.08
C GLU A 111 19.19 3.10 2.95
N LEU A 112 19.21 2.29 4.02
CA LEU A 112 18.54 0.99 4.08
C LEU A 112 17.28 1.07 4.92
N HIS A 113 16.21 0.50 4.39
CA HIS A 113 14.92 0.36 5.03
C HIS A 113 14.55 -1.11 5.16
N ILE A 114 13.77 -1.41 6.18
CA ILE A 114 13.25 -2.76 6.42
C ILE A 114 11.76 -2.72 6.09
N ASP A 115 11.36 -3.56 5.16
CA ASP A 115 10.00 -3.60 4.65
C ASP A 115 9.48 -5.05 4.57
N HIS A 116 8.16 -5.18 4.43
CA HIS A 116 7.48 -6.47 4.32
C HIS A 116 7.48 -6.94 2.87
N ILE A 117 7.82 -8.20 2.58
CA ILE A 117 7.72 -8.80 1.23
C ILE A 117 6.26 -8.77 0.76
N LYS A 118 5.38 -9.40 1.52
CA LYS A 118 3.93 -9.22 1.39
C LYS A 118 3.54 -7.95 2.14
N ALA A 119 2.96 -6.98 1.43
CA ALA A 119 2.54 -5.71 2.04
C ALA A 119 1.55 -5.93 3.20
N LYS A 120 1.66 -5.09 4.23
CA LYS A 120 0.78 -5.10 5.40
C LYS A 120 -0.71 -5.03 5.04
N ASP A 121 -1.04 -4.16 4.08
CA ASP A 121 -2.41 -3.94 3.61
C ASP A 121 -3.04 -5.20 2.96
N LEU A 122 -2.18 -6.11 2.48
CA LEU A 122 -2.54 -7.40 1.88
C LEU A 122 -2.44 -8.56 2.89
N GLY A 123 -2.33 -8.27 4.19
CA GLY A 123 -2.22 -9.27 5.25
C GLY A 123 -0.81 -9.84 5.43
N GLY A 124 0.23 -9.05 5.13
CA GLY A 124 1.60 -9.41 5.46
C GLY A 124 1.88 -9.31 6.96
N LYS A 125 2.37 -10.40 7.58
CA LYS A 125 2.70 -10.45 9.01
C LYS A 125 4.11 -9.91 9.29
N ALA A 126 4.34 -9.35 10.47
CA ALA A 126 5.65 -8.88 10.91
C ALA A 126 6.53 -10.04 11.42
N ILE A 127 6.80 -11.02 10.54
CA ILE A 127 7.68 -12.17 10.82
C ILE A 127 8.99 -12.05 10.02
N LEU A 128 10.09 -12.61 10.54
CA LEU A 128 11.42 -12.49 9.90
C LEU A 128 11.42 -12.92 8.43
N VAL A 129 10.72 -13.99 8.09
CA VAL A 129 10.59 -14.51 6.71
C VAL A 129 9.93 -13.51 5.78
N ASN A 130 8.97 -12.72 6.29
CA ASN A 130 8.30 -11.69 5.51
C ASN A 130 9.03 -10.34 5.56
N GLY A 131 10.14 -10.22 6.29
CA GLY A 131 10.97 -9.03 6.31
C GLY A 131 12.06 -9.06 5.24
N GLN A 132 12.41 -7.90 4.70
CA GLN A 132 13.54 -7.73 3.77
C GLN A 132 14.17 -6.35 3.92
N THR A 133 15.46 -6.26 3.60
CA THR A 133 16.23 -5.03 3.55
C THR A 133 16.25 -4.47 2.12
N LEU A 134 15.77 -3.24 1.94
CA LEU A 134 15.75 -2.54 0.66
C LEU A 134 16.46 -1.19 0.80
N CYS A 135 17.21 -0.77 -0.23
CA CYS A 135 17.66 0.62 -0.28
C CYS A 135 16.49 1.57 -0.57
N ALA A 136 16.67 2.87 -0.29
CA ALA A 136 15.66 3.91 -0.51
C ALA A 136 15.00 3.83 -1.90
N GLN A 137 15.80 3.63 -2.96
CA GLN A 137 15.31 3.51 -4.34
C GLN A 137 14.38 2.30 -4.53
N HIS A 138 14.78 1.11 -4.09
CA HIS A 138 13.97 -0.11 -4.25
C HIS A 138 12.75 -0.12 -3.32
N ASN A 139 12.88 0.46 -2.13
CA ASN A 139 11.74 0.68 -1.23
C ASN A 139 10.67 1.57 -1.89
N PHE A 140 11.08 2.65 -2.56
CA PHE A 140 10.17 3.53 -3.29
C PHE A 140 9.50 2.80 -4.48
N ILE A 141 10.27 2.06 -5.28
CA ILE A 141 9.74 1.26 -6.39
C ILE A 141 8.69 0.26 -5.88
N LYS A 142 8.99 -0.45 -4.78
CA LYS A 142 8.05 -1.40 -4.16
C LYS A 142 6.75 -0.74 -3.70
N LYS A 143 6.81 0.45 -3.11
CA LYS A 143 5.60 1.17 -2.67
C LYS A 143 4.69 1.55 -3.83
N ASN A 144 5.26 1.97 -4.96
CA ASN A 144 4.47 2.44 -6.11
C ASN A 144 4.02 1.32 -7.03
N TYR A 145 4.85 0.30 -7.22
CA TYR A 145 4.64 -0.72 -8.25
C TYR A 145 4.50 -2.13 -7.68
N ARG A 146 4.55 -2.34 -6.36
CA ARG A 146 4.59 -3.68 -5.75
C ARG A 146 5.79 -4.52 -6.23
N GLN A 147 6.21 -5.48 -5.41
CA GLN A 147 7.44 -6.21 -5.69
C GLN A 147 7.29 -7.17 -6.89
N THR A 148 6.15 -7.85 -7.01
CA THR A 148 5.89 -8.82 -8.07
C THR A 148 5.65 -8.17 -9.43
N GLU A 149 4.96 -7.03 -9.49
CA GLU A 149 4.69 -6.37 -10.77
C GLU A 149 5.97 -5.76 -11.36
N THR A 150 6.90 -5.30 -10.51
CA THR A 150 8.22 -4.81 -10.94
C THR A 150 8.99 -5.88 -11.71
N GLY A 151 8.97 -7.13 -11.23
CA GLY A 151 9.60 -8.26 -11.92
C GLY A 151 9.00 -8.52 -13.30
N LYS A 152 7.67 -8.63 -13.40
CA LYS A 152 7.01 -8.85 -14.70
C LYS A 152 7.29 -7.71 -15.69
N LYS A 153 7.18 -6.44 -15.25
CA LYS A 153 7.48 -5.26 -16.08
C LYS A 153 8.94 -5.22 -16.55
N MET A 154 9.89 -5.68 -15.72
CA MET A 154 11.29 -5.78 -16.12
C MET A 154 11.47 -6.74 -17.30
N PHE A 155 10.89 -7.94 -17.24
CA PHE A 155 10.99 -8.92 -18.31
C PHE A 155 10.28 -8.47 -19.59
N ILE A 156 9.16 -7.76 -19.49
CA ILE A 156 8.49 -7.15 -20.66
C ILE A 156 9.44 -6.17 -21.37
N ARG A 157 10.08 -5.27 -20.61
CA ARG A 157 11.04 -4.30 -21.19
C ARG A 157 12.26 -4.98 -21.79
N LEU A 158 12.78 -6.02 -21.13
CA LEU A 158 13.92 -6.79 -21.63
C LEU A 158 13.56 -7.51 -22.93
N TYR A 159 12.35 -8.04 -23.02
CA TYR A 159 11.81 -8.65 -24.23
C TYR A 159 11.71 -7.64 -25.38
N GLU A 160 11.10 -6.48 -25.16
CA GLU A 160 11.00 -5.41 -26.16
C GLU A 160 12.37 -4.93 -26.64
N LEU A 161 13.33 -4.78 -25.73
CA LEU A 161 14.71 -4.43 -26.07
C LEU A 161 15.36 -5.53 -26.93
N SER A 162 15.21 -6.80 -26.54
CA SER A 162 15.75 -7.93 -27.31
C SER A 162 15.15 -8.05 -28.71
N LYS A 163 13.88 -7.64 -28.92
CA LYS A 163 13.29 -7.49 -30.26
C LYS A 163 14.01 -6.44 -31.09
N SER A 164 14.27 -5.26 -30.51
CA SER A 164 14.93 -4.16 -31.22
C SER A 164 16.37 -4.47 -31.64
N ILE A 165 17.08 -5.30 -30.87
CA ILE A 165 18.48 -5.69 -31.14
C ILE A 165 18.57 -7.01 -31.93
N GLY A 166 17.47 -7.74 -32.10
CA GLY A 166 17.45 -9.03 -32.79
C GLY A 166 18.03 -10.20 -31.98
N ASP A 167 18.12 -10.07 -30.65
CA ASP A 167 18.63 -11.13 -29.77
C ASP A 167 17.57 -12.21 -29.51
N SER A 168 17.53 -13.22 -30.38
CA SER A 168 16.57 -14.33 -30.31
C SER A 168 16.68 -15.18 -29.05
N LYS A 169 17.87 -15.24 -28.43
CA LYS A 169 18.09 -16.01 -27.19
C LYS A 169 17.41 -15.34 -26.01
N ILE A 170 17.59 -14.03 -25.86
CA ILE A 170 16.95 -13.26 -24.79
C ILE A 170 15.44 -13.15 -25.03
N GLN A 171 14.99 -13.01 -26.28
CA GLN A 171 13.56 -13.04 -26.62
C GLN A 171 12.89 -14.33 -26.15
N LYS A 172 13.51 -15.49 -26.42
CA LYS A 172 12.99 -16.79 -25.99
C LYS A 172 12.96 -16.91 -24.47
N PHE A 173 14.05 -16.54 -23.80
CA PHE A 173 14.13 -16.56 -22.32
C PHE A 173 13.05 -15.68 -21.66
N CYS A 174 12.87 -14.45 -22.15
CA CYS A 174 11.85 -13.56 -21.58
C CYS A 174 10.44 -14.09 -21.85
N THR A 175 10.19 -14.65 -23.04
CA THR A 175 8.91 -15.30 -23.37
C THR A 175 8.58 -16.41 -22.39
N GLU A 176 9.50 -17.34 -22.15
CA GLU A 176 9.28 -18.47 -21.22
C GLU A 176 8.91 -17.97 -19.80
N ILE A 177 9.59 -16.94 -19.30
CA ILE A 177 9.30 -16.35 -17.99
C ILE A 177 7.92 -15.67 -17.98
N LEU A 178 7.61 -14.87 -19.00
CA LEU A 178 6.34 -14.14 -19.08
C LEU A 178 5.15 -15.08 -19.24
N GLU A 179 5.30 -16.20 -19.96
CA GLU A 179 4.31 -17.27 -20.04
C GLU A 179 4.07 -17.95 -18.69
N VAL A 180 5.10 -18.12 -17.85
CA VAL A 180 4.92 -18.62 -16.48
C VAL A 180 4.09 -17.65 -15.64
N PHE A 181 4.30 -16.33 -15.78
CA PHE A 181 3.45 -15.34 -15.11
C PHE A 181 1.98 -15.45 -15.56
N GLU A 182 1.72 -15.60 -16.86
CA GLU A 182 0.37 -15.77 -17.41
C GLU A 182 -0.30 -17.06 -16.94
N LYS A 183 0.40 -18.20 -17.08
CA LYS A 183 -0.10 -19.52 -16.70
C LYS A 183 -0.55 -19.59 -15.25
N ASN A 184 0.15 -18.88 -14.36
CA ASN A 184 -0.16 -18.85 -12.93
C ASN A 184 -1.05 -17.66 -12.52
N ASN A 185 -1.51 -16.85 -13.49
CA ASN A 185 -2.28 -15.62 -13.26
C ASN A 185 -1.58 -14.63 -12.29
N ILE A 186 -0.24 -14.63 -12.27
CA ILE A 186 0.55 -13.71 -11.44
C ILE A 186 0.65 -12.37 -12.17
N ASN A 187 0.11 -11.33 -11.55
CA ASN A 187 -0.05 -10.01 -12.15
C ASN A 187 -0.81 -10.06 -13.51
N GLY A 188 -1.92 -10.81 -13.58
CA GLY A 188 -2.72 -10.97 -14.81
C GLY A 188 -3.24 -9.66 -15.42
N HIS A 189 -3.36 -8.59 -14.61
CA HIS A 189 -3.72 -7.24 -15.07
C HIS A 189 -2.59 -6.52 -15.87
N ILE A 190 -1.41 -7.14 -15.99
CA ILE A 190 -0.28 -6.63 -16.76
C ILE A 190 -0.12 -7.52 -17.98
N GLU A 191 -0.54 -7.01 -19.14
CA GLU A 191 -0.43 -7.69 -20.43
C GLU A 191 0.88 -7.29 -21.13
N TRP A 192 1.36 -8.14 -22.04
CA TRP A 192 2.54 -7.89 -22.87
C TRP A 192 2.28 -8.36 -24.29
N LYS A 193 2.91 -7.68 -25.26
CA LYS A 193 2.69 -7.96 -26.68
C LYS A 193 3.75 -8.92 -27.20
N ARG A 194 3.30 -10.12 -27.54
CA ARG A 194 4.10 -11.15 -28.23
C ARG A 194 4.54 -10.69 -29.62
#